data_AF-A0A4R2H5C8-F1
#
_entry.id   AF-A0A4R2H5C8-F1
#
_cell.length_a   1.000
_cell.length_b   1.000
_cell.length_c   1.000
_cell.angle_alpha   90.00
_cell.angle_beta   90.00
_cell.angle_gamma   90.00
#
_symmetry.space_group_name_H-M   'P 1'
#
loop_
_entity.id
_entity.type
_entity.pdbx_description
1 polymer ?
#
loop_
_entity_poly.entity_id
_entity_poly.type
_entity_poly.pdbx_seq_one_letter_code
_entity_poly.pdbx_strand_id
1 'polypeptide(L)'
;MRTTYRMRAGRFLGIPATGLILLGVAAILWAIGLPDAVIAVFLVLGGLVVLGGLYILARPPVVLKLRDDDIEVRGVRTPWTDVTEVGRVESTHGEAIVLRTKHKDQPILVPISWLAPGQTALLETALRDRLNAAHGYTIWDGTAPENGDRAE
;
A
#
# COMPACT_ATOMS: atom_id res chain seq x y z
N MET A 1 -2.08 21.03 5.78
CA MET A 1 -3.01 19.91 6.07
C MET A 1 -2.39 18.57 5.69
N ARG A 2 -2.62 17.52 6.49
CA ARG A 2 -2.04 16.17 6.31
C ARG A 2 -3.13 15.16 5.96
N THR A 3 -3.06 14.55 4.78
CA THR A 3 -4.00 13.49 4.35
C THR A 3 -3.29 12.16 4.33
N THR A 4 -3.88 11.14 4.97
CA THR A 4 -3.26 9.81 5.12
C THR A 4 -4.12 8.74 4.47
N TYR A 5 -3.55 7.98 3.54
CA TYR A 5 -4.21 6.89 2.82
C TYR A 5 -3.73 5.55 3.38
N ARG A 6 -4.68 4.69 3.71
CA ARG A 6 -4.42 3.38 4.34
C ARG A 6 -4.71 2.23 3.39
N MET A 7 -4.04 1.13 3.67
CA MET A 7 -4.10 -0.07 2.85
C MET A 7 -5.47 -0.76 3.03
N ARG A 8 -5.97 -1.45 1.99
CA ARG A 8 -7.24 -2.19 2.08
C ARG A 8 -7.14 -3.30 3.13
N ALA A 9 -7.95 -3.21 4.20
CA ALA A 9 -7.97 -4.18 5.29
C ALA A 9 -8.27 -5.62 4.82
N GLY A 10 -9.06 -5.77 3.76
CA GLY A 10 -9.41 -7.07 3.17
C GLY A 10 -8.21 -7.90 2.68
N ARG A 11 -7.06 -7.28 2.38
CA ARG A 11 -5.83 -8.03 2.03
C ARG A 11 -5.25 -8.79 3.23
N PHE A 12 -5.57 -8.38 4.45
CA PHE A 12 -5.03 -8.95 5.67
C PHE A 12 -5.97 -9.97 6.32
N LEU A 13 -7.16 -10.22 5.75
CA LEU A 13 -8.11 -11.21 6.27
C LEU A 13 -7.55 -12.65 6.29
N GLY A 14 -6.57 -12.94 5.42
CA GLY A 14 -5.89 -14.23 5.42
C GLY A 14 -5.09 -14.51 6.70
N ILE A 15 -4.58 -13.48 7.36
CA ILE A 15 -3.75 -13.62 8.58
C ILE A 15 -4.56 -14.21 9.76
N PRO A 16 -5.71 -13.63 10.16
CA PRO A 16 -6.51 -14.24 11.22
C PRO A 16 -7.08 -15.61 10.80
N ALA A 17 -7.37 -15.83 9.51
CA ALA A 17 -7.80 -17.14 9.02
C ALA A 17 -6.72 -18.22 9.24
N THR A 18 -5.46 -17.93 8.92
CA THR A 18 -4.34 -18.84 9.22
C THR A 18 -4.20 -19.11 10.71
N GLY A 19 -4.35 -18.09 11.55
CA GLY A 19 -4.32 -18.25 13.00
C GLY A 19 -5.44 -19.17 13.51
N LEU A 20 -6.66 -19.02 12.99
CA LEU A 20 -7.79 -19.90 13.32
C LEU A 20 -7.55 -21.34 12.87
N ILE A 21 -6.92 -21.56 11.70
CA ILE A 21 -6.53 -22.89 11.23
C ILE A 21 -5.54 -23.54 12.22
N LEU A 22 -4.53 -22.81 12.68
CA LEU A 22 -3.56 -23.30 13.67
C LEU A 22 -4.24 -23.68 15.00
N LEU A 23 -5.21 -22.89 15.45
CA LEU A 23 -6.02 -23.20 16.62
C LEU A 23 -6.89 -24.45 16.41
N GLY A 24 -7.46 -24.61 15.21
CA GLY A 24 -8.19 -25.82 14.82
C GLY A 24 -7.30 -27.07 14.84
N VAL A 25 -6.06 -26.97 14.34
CA VAL A 25 -5.07 -28.04 14.43
C VAL A 25 -4.76 -28.38 15.88
N ALA A 26 -4.56 -27.38 16.75
CA ALA A 26 -4.34 -27.62 18.18
C ALA A 26 -5.48 -28.41 18.83
N ALA A 27 -6.73 -28.06 18.52
CA ALA A 27 -7.91 -28.77 19.02
C ALA A 27 -7.96 -30.23 18.55
N ILE A 28 -7.60 -30.50 17.30
CA ILE A 28 -7.49 -31.85 16.76
C ILE A 28 -6.38 -32.63 17.48
N LEU A 29 -5.18 -32.06 17.64
CA LEU A 29 -4.06 -32.72 18.34
C LEU A 29 -4.40 -33.07 19.78
N TRP A 30 -5.15 -32.19 20.47
CA TRP A 30 -5.67 -32.45 21.80
C TRP A 30 -6.67 -33.62 21.81
N ALA A 31 -7.59 -33.67 20.84
CA ALA A 31 -8.58 -34.75 20.74
C ALA A 31 -7.96 -36.13 20.47
N ILE A 32 -6.81 -36.20 19.80
CA ILE A 32 -6.08 -37.46 19.52
C ILE A 32 -5.10 -37.81 20.66
N GLY A 33 -5.01 -36.97 21.71
CA GLY A 33 -4.19 -37.24 22.89
C GLY A 33 -2.68 -37.05 22.69
N LEU A 34 -2.27 -36.11 21.83
CA LEU A 34 -0.85 -35.76 21.70
C LEU A 34 -0.31 -35.08 22.98
N PRO A 35 1.02 -35.05 23.18
CA PRO A 35 1.64 -34.38 24.31
C PRO A 35 1.28 -32.89 24.38
N ASP A 36 1.01 -32.41 25.60
CA ASP A 36 0.62 -31.01 25.87
C ASP A 36 1.63 -30.00 25.33
N ALA A 37 2.93 -30.34 25.32
CA ALA A 37 3.98 -29.49 24.76
C ALA A 37 3.75 -29.18 23.28
N VAL A 38 3.28 -30.16 22.49
CA VAL A 38 3.00 -29.96 21.06
C VAL A 38 1.78 -29.07 20.89
N ILE A 39 0.72 -29.33 21.66
CA ILE A 39 -0.54 -28.57 21.62
C ILE A 39 -0.30 -27.10 22.00
N ALA A 40 0.50 -26.87 23.04
CA ALA A 40 0.86 -25.53 23.51
C ALA A 40 1.55 -24.69 22.44
N VAL A 41 2.43 -25.28 21.63
CA VAL A 41 3.10 -24.57 20.52
C VAL A 41 2.08 -24.06 19.50
N PHE A 42 1.13 -24.91 19.08
CA PHE A 42 0.09 -24.51 18.13
C PHE A 42 -0.90 -23.50 18.71
N LEU A 43 -1.26 -23.62 19.99
CA LEU A 43 -2.11 -22.63 20.68
C LEU A 43 -1.44 -21.26 20.76
N VAL A 44 -0.15 -21.22 21.14
CA VAL A 44 0.59 -19.95 21.25
C VAL A 44 0.80 -19.32 19.88
N LEU A 45 1.24 -20.10 18.88
CA LEU A 45 1.42 -19.60 17.52
C LEU A 45 0.10 -19.15 16.90
N GLY A 46 -0.94 -19.98 16.98
CA GLY A 46 -2.27 -19.65 16.47
C GLY A 46 -2.83 -18.38 17.13
N GLY A 47 -2.75 -18.31 18.46
CA GLY A 47 -3.17 -17.14 19.23
C GLY A 47 -2.43 -15.86 18.84
N LEU A 48 -1.10 -15.91 18.74
CA LEU A 48 -0.29 -14.76 18.31
C LEU A 48 -0.62 -14.32 16.88
N VAL A 49 -0.83 -15.26 15.96
CA VAL A 49 -1.18 -14.97 14.57
C VAL A 49 -2.58 -14.35 14.48
N VAL A 50 -3.56 -14.87 15.23
CA VAL A 50 -4.91 -14.26 15.30
C VAL A 50 -4.85 -12.85 15.86
N LEU A 51 -4.16 -12.66 17.00
CA LEU A 51 -4.02 -11.35 17.63
C LEU A 51 -3.29 -10.35 16.73
N GLY A 52 -2.19 -10.76 16.09
CA GLY A 52 -1.46 -9.95 15.13
C GLY A 52 -2.32 -9.61 13.91
N GLY A 53 -3.05 -10.58 13.36
CA GLY A 53 -3.99 -10.37 12.26
C GLY A 53 -5.08 -9.37 12.59
N LEU A 54 -5.71 -9.50 13.78
CA LEU A 54 -6.72 -8.56 14.29
C LEU A 54 -6.15 -7.16 14.50
N TYR A 55 -4.93 -7.05 15.02
CA TYR A 55 -4.27 -5.76 15.19
C TYR A 55 -4.06 -5.05 13.84
N ILE A 56 -3.60 -5.78 12.82
CA ILE A 56 -3.42 -5.25 11.47
C ILE A 56 -4.77 -4.87 10.84
N LEU A 57 -5.82 -5.67 11.09
CA LEU A 57 -7.17 -5.35 10.61
C LEU A 57 -7.73 -4.08 11.26
N ALA A 58 -7.50 -3.90 12.56
CA ALA A 58 -7.93 -2.73 13.32
C ALA A 58 -7.10 -1.48 13.00
N ARG A 59 -5.82 -1.65 12.67
CA ARG A 59 -4.90 -0.57 12.30
C ARG A 59 -4.19 -0.91 10.98
N PRO A 60 -4.90 -0.79 9.83
CA PRO A 60 -4.30 -1.08 8.54
C PRO A 60 -3.12 -0.14 8.27
N PRO A 61 -2.02 -0.65 7.67
CA PRO A 61 -0.81 0.11 7.46
C PRO A 61 -1.04 1.32 6.55
N VAL A 62 -0.27 2.38 6.78
CA VAL A 62 -0.30 3.60 5.98
C VAL A 62 0.49 3.38 4.70
N VAL A 63 -0.14 3.62 3.55
CA VAL A 63 0.49 3.46 2.23
C VAL A 63 1.12 4.77 1.78
N LEU A 64 0.40 5.87 2.00
CA LEU A 64 0.74 7.17 1.45
C LEU A 64 0.30 8.29 2.40
N LYS A 65 1.15 9.30 2.58
CA LYS A 65 0.82 10.54 3.28
C LYS A 65 1.09 11.71 2.36
N LEU A 66 0.07 12.54 2.15
CA LEU A 66 0.18 13.83 1.50
C LEU A 66 0.43 14.87 2.60
N ARG A 67 1.55 15.58 2.53
CA ARG A 67 1.79 16.79 3.32
C ARG A 67 1.76 18.01 2.40
N ASP A 68 1.87 19.19 3.00
CA ASP A 68 1.86 20.44 2.22
C ASP A 68 3.11 20.56 1.34
N ASP A 69 4.28 20.13 1.83
CA ASP A 69 5.57 20.31 1.15
C ASP A 69 6.14 19.02 0.54
N ASP A 70 5.69 17.85 1.02
CA ASP A 70 6.18 16.54 0.59
C ASP A 70 5.06 15.50 0.39
N ILE A 71 5.41 14.47 -0.36
CA ILE A 71 4.68 13.21 -0.40
C ILE A 71 5.52 12.10 0.23
N GLU A 72 4.93 11.34 1.14
CA GLU A 72 5.56 10.17 1.77
C GLU A 72 4.87 8.90 1.28
N VAL A 73 5.52 8.11 0.44
CA VAL A 73 5.02 6.82 -0.05
C VAL A 73 5.84 5.70 0.58
N ARG A 74 5.21 4.86 1.41
CA ARG A 74 5.87 3.75 2.13
C ARG A 74 7.18 4.13 2.85
N GLY A 75 7.25 5.34 3.40
CA GLY A 75 8.42 5.83 4.13
C GLY A 75 9.46 6.57 3.28
N VAL A 76 9.35 6.53 1.95
CA VAL A 76 10.15 7.37 1.05
C VAL A 76 9.49 8.75 0.98
N ARG A 77 10.21 9.79 1.39
CA ARG A 77 9.76 11.18 1.29
C ARG A 77 10.29 11.82 0.03
N THR A 78 9.42 12.50 -0.68
CA THR A 78 9.75 13.20 -1.92
C THR A 78 9.11 14.58 -1.89
N PRO A 79 9.89 15.66 -2.01
CA PRO A 79 9.37 17.01 -2.13
C PRO A 79 8.45 17.15 -3.34
N TRP A 80 7.39 17.96 -3.25
CA TRP A 80 6.52 18.23 -4.41
C TRP A 80 7.28 18.88 -5.57
N THR A 81 8.31 19.68 -5.28
CA THR A 81 9.22 20.28 -6.27
C THR A 81 9.91 19.28 -7.18
N ASP A 82 10.02 18.03 -6.73
CA ASP A 82 10.75 16.99 -7.43
C ASP A 82 9.84 16.11 -8.25
N VAL A 83 8.52 16.23 -8.13
CA VAL A 83 7.55 15.49 -8.95
C VAL A 83 7.34 16.22 -10.27
N THR A 84 7.60 15.55 -11.38
CA THR A 84 7.53 16.15 -12.72
C THR A 84 6.29 15.70 -13.50
N GLU A 85 5.93 14.43 -13.41
CA GLU A 85 4.83 13.84 -14.17
C GLU A 85 3.98 12.94 -13.26
N VAL A 86 2.66 12.99 -13.48
CA VAL A 86 1.70 12.12 -12.81
C VAL A 86 0.84 11.42 -13.85
N GLY A 87 0.78 10.10 -13.75
CA GLY A 87 0.00 9.29 -14.67
C GLY A 87 -0.49 7.99 -14.09
N ARG A 88 -1.33 7.30 -14.85
CA ARG A 88 -1.71 5.91 -14.56
C ARG A 88 -0.92 4.98 -15.46
N VAL A 89 -0.42 3.89 -14.90
CA VAL A 89 0.22 2.83 -15.66
C VAL A 89 -0.34 1.48 -15.23
N GLU A 90 -0.45 0.58 -16.19
CA GLU A 90 -0.76 -0.81 -15.91
C GLU A 90 0.51 -1.51 -15.39
N SER A 91 0.48 -1.99 -14.15
CA SER A 91 1.58 -2.70 -13.50
C SER A 91 1.24 -4.19 -13.37
N THR A 92 2.24 -5.02 -13.06
CA THR A 92 2.07 -6.45 -12.73
C THR A 92 1.05 -6.70 -11.61
N HIS A 93 0.76 -5.69 -10.79
CA HIS A 93 -0.20 -5.74 -9.68
C HIS A 93 -1.53 -5.00 -9.98
N GLY A 94 -1.80 -4.71 -11.25
CA GLY A 94 -2.94 -3.92 -11.74
C GLY A 94 -2.60 -2.44 -11.95
N GLU A 95 -3.63 -1.62 -12.11
CA GLU A 95 -3.52 -0.18 -12.32
C GLU A 95 -2.80 0.51 -11.14
N ALA A 96 -1.81 1.35 -11.46
CA ALA A 96 -1.00 2.07 -10.49
C ALA A 96 -0.87 3.55 -10.88
N ILE A 97 -0.88 4.43 -9.89
CA ILE A 97 -0.53 5.84 -10.07
C ILE A 97 1.00 5.93 -10.01
N VAL A 98 1.59 6.51 -11.04
CA VAL A 98 3.03 6.74 -11.17
C VAL A 98 3.29 8.22 -10.94
N LEU A 99 4.18 8.52 -10.01
CA LEU A 99 4.75 9.84 -9.81
C LEU A 99 6.20 9.76 -10.28
N ARG A 100 6.49 10.34 -11.45
CA ARG A 100 7.87 10.49 -11.89
C ARG A 100 8.49 11.67 -11.17
N THR A 101 9.72 11.46 -10.74
CA THR A 101 10.50 12.51 -10.10
C THR A 101 11.57 13.02 -11.06
N LYS A 102 12.19 14.17 -10.74
CA LYS A 102 13.38 14.68 -11.45
C LYS A 102 14.51 13.66 -11.51
N HIS A 103 14.54 12.73 -10.56
CA HIS A 103 15.45 11.60 -10.55
C HIS A 103 14.85 10.45 -11.38
N LYS A 104 15.32 10.31 -12.63
CA LYS A 104 14.86 9.28 -13.58
C LYS A 104 14.88 7.85 -13.01
N ASP A 105 15.75 7.57 -12.06
CA ASP A 105 15.90 6.24 -11.46
C ASP A 105 14.93 5.93 -10.31
N GLN A 106 14.08 6.88 -9.89
CA GLN A 106 13.17 6.70 -8.75
C GLN A 106 11.73 7.15 -9.07
N PRO A 107 11.03 6.47 -9.99
CA PRO A 107 9.59 6.63 -10.13
C PRO A 107 8.88 6.01 -8.92
N ILE A 108 7.97 6.76 -8.30
CA ILE A 108 7.17 6.30 -7.17
C ILE A 108 5.90 5.67 -7.71
N LEU A 109 5.74 4.37 -7.46
CA LEU A 109 4.58 3.60 -7.89
C LEU A 109 3.61 3.41 -6.71
N VAL A 110 2.37 3.81 -6.91
CA VAL A 110 1.26 3.63 -5.96
C VAL A 110 0.19 2.76 -6.61
N PRO A 111 0.25 1.42 -6.42
CA PRO A 111 -0.78 0.51 -6.90
C PRO A 111 -2.15 0.88 -6.33
N ILE A 112 -3.13 1.09 -7.21
CA ILE A 112 -4.50 1.46 -6.83
C ILE A 112 -5.14 0.32 -6.03
N SER A 113 -4.78 -0.93 -6.35
CA SER A 113 -5.20 -2.14 -5.62
C SER A 113 -4.83 -2.14 -4.13
N TRP A 114 -3.89 -1.27 -3.71
CA TRP A 114 -3.51 -1.15 -2.30
C TRP A 114 -4.38 -0.17 -1.53
N LEU A 115 -5.05 0.78 -2.20
CA LEU A 115 -5.86 1.80 -1.55
C LEU A 115 -7.19 1.21 -1.05
N ALA A 116 -7.73 1.81 0.02
CA ALA A 116 -9.07 1.49 0.48
C ALA A 116 -10.12 1.87 -0.60
N PRO A 117 -11.25 1.13 -0.69
CA PRO A 117 -12.30 1.42 -1.68
C PRO A 117 -12.77 2.87 -1.61
N GLY A 118 -12.95 3.51 -2.76
CA GLY A 118 -13.39 4.91 -2.86
C GLY A 118 -12.31 5.97 -2.58
N GLN A 119 -11.10 5.58 -2.16
CA GLN A 119 -10.04 6.57 -1.92
C GLN A 119 -9.25 6.97 -3.17
N THR A 120 -9.37 6.23 -4.28
CA THR A 120 -8.63 6.53 -5.53
C THR A 120 -9.01 7.90 -6.09
N ALA A 121 -10.30 8.18 -6.26
CA ALA A 121 -10.76 9.47 -6.79
C ALA A 121 -10.39 10.65 -5.88
N LEU A 122 -10.46 10.44 -4.55
CA LEU A 122 -10.03 11.42 -3.56
C LEU A 122 -8.51 11.63 -3.59
N LEU A 123 -7.72 10.58 -3.83
CA LEU A 123 -6.27 10.67 -3.94
C LEU A 123 -5.86 11.44 -5.20
N GLU A 124 -6.50 11.16 -6.34
CA GLU A 124 -6.19 11.86 -7.59
C GLU A 124 -6.53 13.34 -7.53
N THR A 125 -7.69 13.68 -6.96
CA THR A 125 -8.10 15.07 -6.76
C THR A 125 -7.11 15.76 -5.81
N ALA A 126 -6.79 15.14 -4.68
CA ALA A 126 -5.83 15.71 -3.74
C ALA A 126 -4.42 15.84 -4.32
N LEU A 127 -3.95 14.87 -5.13
CA LEU A 127 -2.66 14.95 -5.83
C LEU A 127 -2.65 16.12 -6.80
N ARG A 128 -3.70 16.24 -7.63
CA ARG A 128 -3.85 17.34 -8.59
C ARG A 128 -3.83 18.69 -7.88
N ASP A 129 -4.60 18.85 -6.81
CA ASP A 129 -4.68 20.10 -6.05
C ASP A 129 -3.32 20.47 -5.44
N ARG A 130 -2.59 19.49 -4.90
CA ARG A 130 -1.27 19.71 -4.30
C ARG A 130 -0.19 20.05 -5.30
N LEU A 131 -0.16 19.35 -6.43
CA LEU A 131 0.82 19.60 -7.48
C LEU A 131 0.57 20.95 -8.18
N ASN A 132 -0.70 21.32 -8.38
CA ASN A 132 -1.07 22.64 -8.89
C ASN A 132 -0.68 23.76 -7.91
N ALA A 133 -0.82 23.54 -6.60
CA ALA A 133 -0.43 24.51 -5.59
C ALA A 133 1.09 24.67 -5.47
N ALA A 134 1.86 23.61 -5.75
CA ALA A 134 3.31 23.62 -5.62
C ALA A 134 3.97 24.32 -6.82
N HIS A 135 3.95 23.71 -8.02
CA HIS A 135 4.73 24.20 -9.18
C HIS A 135 4.07 23.95 -10.55
N GLY A 136 2.85 23.42 -10.58
CA GLY A 136 2.27 22.85 -11.81
C GLY A 136 2.93 21.52 -12.17
N TYR A 137 2.20 20.65 -12.88
CA TYR A 137 2.69 19.33 -13.25
C TYR A 137 2.14 18.92 -14.62
N THR A 138 2.82 17.99 -15.28
CA THR A 138 2.35 17.43 -16.56
C THR A 138 1.55 16.16 -16.29
N ILE A 139 0.31 16.11 -16.79
CA ILE A 139 -0.51 14.89 -16.77
C ILE A 139 0.03 13.95 -17.85
N TRP A 140 0.39 12.73 -17.45
CA TRP A 140 0.93 11.69 -18.30
C TRP A 140 -0.08 10.53 -18.41
N ASP A 141 -0.48 10.14 -19.60
CA ASP A 141 -1.54 9.11 -19.79
C ASP A 141 -1.00 7.67 -19.86
N GLY A 142 0.14 7.41 -19.21
CA GLY A 142 0.73 6.06 -19.17
C GLY A 142 1.42 5.60 -20.45
N THR A 143 1.27 6.34 -21.55
CA THR A 143 2.00 6.14 -22.80
C THR A 143 3.37 6.80 -22.68
N ALA A 144 4.45 6.00 -22.73
CA ALA A 144 5.82 6.51 -22.67
C ALA A 144 5.96 7.81 -23.47
N PRO A 145 6.63 8.86 -22.96
CA PRO A 145 6.90 10.01 -23.79
C PRO A 145 7.61 9.47 -25.04
N GLU A 146 6.97 9.60 -26.21
CA GLU A 146 7.72 9.63 -27.46
C GLU A 146 8.87 10.60 -27.19
N ASN A 147 10.09 10.15 -27.43
CA ASN A 147 11.29 10.95 -27.31
C ASN A 147 11.10 12.24 -28.12
N GLY A 148 10.58 13.27 -27.47
CA GLY A 148 10.61 14.65 -27.91
C GLY A 148 11.98 15.21 -27.57
N ASP A 149 12.97 14.86 -28.39
CA ASP A 149 14.27 15.53 -28.52
C ASP A 149 14.86 15.00 -29.85
N ARG A 150 15.09 15.74 -30.93
CA ARG A 150 15.12 17.19 -31.20
C ARG A 150 14.83 17.46 -32.67
N ALA A 151 14.36 18.66 -32.95
CA ALA A 151 14.52 19.31 -34.25
C ALA A 151 16.01 19.57 -34.53
N GLU A 152 16.49 19.12 -35.69
CA GLU A 152 17.38 19.83 -36.63
C GLU A 152 17.34 19.11 -37.98
#